data_AF-A0A929XWJ8-F1
#
_entry.id   AF-A0A929XWJ8-F1
#
_cell.length_a   1.000
_cell.length_b   1.000
_cell.length_c   1.000
_cell.angle_alpha   90.00
_cell.angle_beta   90.00
_cell.angle_gamma   90.00
#
_symmetry.space_group_name_H-M   'P 1'
#
loop_
_entity.id
_entity.type
_entity.pdbx_description
1 polymer ?
#
loop_
_entity_poly.entity_id
_entity_poly.type
_entity_poly.pdbx_seq_one_letter_code
_entity_poly.pdbx_strand_id
1 'polypeptide(L)' 'MEQNVKYYVVKDKAVPEVLIKVVEAKRLLTADKMMTVKEATDKCGISRSSFYKYK' A
#
# COMPACT_ATOMS: atom_id res chain seq x y z
N MET A 1 -1.98 -9.39 22.70
CA MET A 1 -3.34 -9.37 22.12
C MET A 1 -3.25 -10.11 20.80
N GLU A 2 -3.86 -11.30 20.71
CA GLU A 2 -4.04 -11.95 19.41
C GLU A 2 -4.95 -11.05 18.57
N GLN A 3 -4.36 -10.35 17.61
CA GLN A 3 -5.11 -9.66 16.57
C GLN A 3 -5.80 -10.76 15.77
N ASN A 4 -7.10 -10.92 15.94
CA ASN A 4 -7.87 -11.91 15.19
C ASN A 4 -8.00 -11.41 13.75
N VAL A 5 -6.96 -11.66 12.94
CA VAL A 5 -6.84 -11.15 11.58
C VAL A 5 -7.83 -11.91 10.68
N LYS A 6 -8.88 -11.21 10.26
CA LYS A 6 -9.86 -11.72 9.30
C LYS A 6 -9.41 -11.34 7.89
N TYR A 7 -9.36 -12.34 7.01
CA TYR A 7 -9.02 -12.15 5.60
C TYR A 7 -10.26 -12.28 4.72
N TYR A 8 -10.33 -11.48 3.67
CA TYR A 8 -11.42 -11.49 2.70
C TYR A 8 -10.85 -11.60 1.28
N VAL A 9 -11.52 -12.38 0.42
CA VAL A 9 -11.24 -12.41 -1.02
C VAL A 9 -12.22 -11.48 -1.71
N VAL A 10 -11.70 -10.51 -2.46
CA VAL A 10 -12.50 -9.50 -3.16
C VAL A 10 -12.15 -9.50 -4.65
N LYS A 11 -13.10 -9.11 -5.49
CA LYS A 11 -12.82 -8.83 -6.90
C LYS A 11 -12.07 -7.51 -7.01
N ASP A 12 -11.09 -7.45 -7.91
CA ASP A 12 -10.26 -6.27 -8.14
C ASP A 12 -11.09 -4.97 -8.33
N LYS A 13 -12.14 -5.03 -9.16
CA LYS A 13 -13.06 -3.91 -9.41
C LYS A 13 -13.79 -3.36 -8.18
N ALA A 14 -13.87 -4.13 -7.09
CA ALA A 14 -14.49 -3.69 -5.84
C ALA A 14 -13.51 -2.91 -4.95
N VAL A 15 -12.21 -2.96 -5.26
CA VAL A 15 -11.16 -2.30 -4.50
C VAL A 15 -10.83 -0.96 -5.15
N PRO A 16 -10.86 0.15 -4.40
CA PRO A 16 -10.37 1.44 -4.90
C PRO A 16 -8.91 1.35 -5.36
N GLU A 17 -8.62 1.92 -6.54
CA GLU A 17 -7.28 1.91 -7.15
C GLU A 17 -6.19 2.43 -6.20
N VAL A 18 -6.52 3.41 -5.35
CA VAL A 18 -5.58 3.97 -4.36
C VAL A 18 -5.11 2.91 -3.35
N LEU A 19 -5.96 1.97 -2.93
CA LEU A 19 -5.56 0.92 -1.98
C LEU A 19 -4.62 -0.08 -2.65
N ILE A 20 -4.85 -0.40 -3.92
CA ILE A 20 -3.96 -1.27 -4.71
C ILE A 20 -2.56 -0.63 -4.80
N LYS A 21 -2.50 0.66 -5.15
CA LYS A 21 -1.25 1.42 -5.23
C LYS A 21 -0.53 1.56 -3.89
N VAL A 22 -1.26 1.64 -2.78
CA VAL A 22 -0.66 1.66 -1.42
C VAL A 22 0.01 0.32 -1.09
N VAL A 23 -0.62 -0.80 -1.45
CA VAL A 23 -0.04 -2.13 -1.26
C VAL A 23 1.21 -2.30 -2.13
N GLU A 24 1.18 -1.80 -3.36
CA GLU A 24 2.34 -1.80 -4.25
C GLU A 24 3.51 -0.97 -3.69
N ALA A 25 3.24 0.24 -3.21
CA ALA A 25 4.25 1.08 -2.55
C ALA A 25 4.84 0.39 -1.32
N LYS A 26 4.02 -0.29 -0.51
CA LYS A 26 4.46 -1.08 0.65
C LYS A 26 5.34 -2.26 0.24
N ARG A 27 5.02 -2.93 -0.88
CA ARG A 27 5.84 -4.00 -1.46
C ARG A 27 7.21 -3.47 -1.91
N LEU A 28 7.27 -2.30 -2.56
CA LEU A 28 8.54 -1.67 -2.96
C LEU A 28 9.43 -1.37 -1.75
N LEU A 29 8.85 -0.78 -0.70
CA LEU A 29 9.57 -0.47 0.55
C LEU A 29 10.04 -1.72 1.32
N THR A 30 9.34 -2.85 1.15
CA THR A 30 9.73 -4.12 1.77
C THR A 30 10.84 -4.81 0.96
N ALA A 31 10.83 -4.65 -0.36
CA ALA A 31 11.82 -5.23 -1.26
C ALA A 31 13.16 -4.48 -1.21
N ASP A 32 13.13 -3.15 -1.10
CA ASP A 32 14.32 -2.30 -1.01
C ASP A 32 14.32 -1.51 0.30
N LYS A 33 15.22 -1.90 1.21
CA LYS A 33 15.37 -1.28 2.53
C LYS A 33 15.92 0.14 2.48
N MET A 34 16.55 0.57 1.37
CA MET A 34 17.08 1.92 1.21
C MET A 34 16.06 2.86 0.54
N MET A 35 14.97 2.31 -0.02
CA MET A 35 13.95 3.11 -0.70
C MET A 35 13.15 3.94 0.30
N THR A 36 13.02 5.23 0.01
CA THR A 36 12.23 6.14 0.82
C THR A 36 10.74 6.04 0.46
N VAL A 37 9.87 6.40 1.41
CA VAL A 37 8.42 6.47 1.16
C VAL A 37 8.10 7.38 -0.02
N LYS A 38 8.82 8.50 -0.17
CA LYS A 38 8.64 9.44 -1.28
C LYS A 38 8.87 8.75 -2.62
N GLU A 39 9.99 8.05 -2.78
CA GLU A 39 10.32 7.35 -4.03
C GLU A 39 9.31 6.25 -4.36
N ALA A 40 8.86 5.49 -3.35
CA ALA A 40 7.84 4.47 -3.54
C ALA A 40 6.49 5.08 -3.96
N THR A 41 6.06 6.18 -3.33
CA THR A 41 4.80 6.85 -3.68
C THR A 41 4.84 7.52 -5.04
N ASP A 42 5.99 8.09 -5.41
CA ASP A 42 6.20 8.71 -6.72
C ASP A 42 6.15 7.64 -7.83
N LYS A 43 6.78 6.46 -7.61
CA LYS A 43 6.71 5.31 -8.54
C LYS A 43 5.29 4.74 -8.69
N CYS A 44 4.51 4.69 -7.61
CA CYS A 44 3.13 4.19 -7.63
C CYS A 44 2.08 5.24 -8.03
N GLY A 45 2.48 6.49 -8.28
CA GLY A 45 1.58 7.57 -8.68
C GLY A 45 0.53 7.93 -7.61
N ILE A 46 0.92 7.90 -6.33
CA ILE A 46 0.07 8.34 -5.20
C ILE A 46 0.78 9.40 -4.38
N SER A 47 0.00 10.21 -3.66
CA SER A 47 0.57 11.15 -2.71
C SER A 47 1.08 10.44 -1.44
N ARG A 48 2.06 11.04 -0.76
CA ARG A 48 2.49 10.58 0.58
C ARG A 48 1.34 10.58 1.59
N SER A 49 0.43 11.56 1.53
CA SER A 49 -0.72 11.61 2.43
C SER A 49 -1.70 10.47 2.15
N SER A 50 -1.94 10.10 0.89
CA SER A 50 -2.70 8.91 0.52
C SER A 50 -2.06 7.64 1.07
N PHE A 51 -0.74 7.50 0.96
CA PHE A 51 -0.02 6.37 1.54
C PHE A 51 -0.22 6.28 3.06
N TYR A 52 0.03 7.36 3.80
CA TYR A 52 -0.12 7.34 5.26
C TYR A 52 -1.56 7.17 5.73
N LYS A 53 -2.54 7.64 4.97
CA LYS A 53 -3.96 7.44 5.29
C LYS A 53 -4.39 5.97 5.26
N TYR A 54 -3.77 5.16 4.40
CA TYR A 54 -4.20 3.78 4.13
C TYR A 54 -3.12 2.71 4.43
N LYS A 55 -1.98 3.09 5.02
CA LYS A 55 -0.83 2.22 5.31
C LYS A 55 -1.16 1.06 6.26
#